data_AF-A0A1S8C6E1-F1
#
_entry.id   AF-A0A1S8C6E1-F1
#
_cell.length_a   1.000
_cell.length_b   1.000
_cell.length_c   1.000
_cell.angle_alpha   90.00
_cell.angle_beta   90.00
_cell.angle_gamma   90.00
#
_symmetry.space_group_name_H-M   'P 1'
#
loop_
_entity.id
_entity.type
_entity.pdbx_description
1 polymer ?
#
loop_
_entity_poly.entity_id
_entity_poly.type
_entity_poly.pdbx_seq_one_letter_code
_entity_poly.pdbx_strand_id
1 'polypeptide(L)'
;MLADCERALGRPETALRLVQEALGTSPEGDELVELQLVEAGARQDMGEERAAVLVLEGALGGRPTPADLGAADLGRLRLATAYADLLADRGDADVAQQWYAAIAAADPDDLTGVSAHFAEDPEDEAAADSVPADAVGDLGADEDEDEGEDEGEDEGADEGEPADPSSTPEDESFDEEMLAAVSGPVSEADIEAEVAELLGETPPPVERDHTRLFQEPPGTPDEQDPRTD
;
A
#
# COMPACT_ATOMS: atom_id res chain seq x y z
N MET A 1 20.79 14.07 -4.00
CA MET A 1 21.53 13.13 -4.88
C MET A 1 21.46 13.62 -6.33
N LEU A 2 22.35 13.21 -7.25
CA LEU A 2 22.30 13.65 -8.66
C LEU A 2 20.94 13.33 -9.33
N ALA A 3 20.33 12.19 -9.02
CA ALA A 3 19.01 11.82 -9.53
C ALA A 3 17.92 12.84 -9.14
N ASP A 4 17.91 13.25 -7.87
CA ASP A 4 16.97 14.26 -7.36
C ASP A 4 17.13 15.62 -8.06
N CYS A 5 18.37 16.02 -8.36
CA CYS A 5 18.62 17.23 -9.14
C CYS A 5 18.02 17.15 -10.56
N GLU A 6 18.16 16.01 -11.27
CA GLU A 6 17.57 15.85 -12.61
C GLU A 6 16.03 15.87 -12.54
N ARG A 7 15.43 15.25 -11.51
CA ARG A 7 13.99 15.32 -11.27
C ARG A 7 13.52 16.76 -11.06
N ALA A 8 14.18 17.51 -10.19
CA ALA A 8 13.87 18.93 -9.94
C ALA A 8 14.05 19.83 -11.18
N LEU A 9 14.85 19.39 -12.16
CA LEU A 9 15.00 20.04 -13.47
C LEU A 9 13.95 19.59 -14.50
N GLY A 10 12.96 18.80 -14.10
CA GLY A 10 11.89 18.29 -14.97
C GLY A 10 12.36 17.18 -15.91
N ARG A 11 13.35 16.38 -15.52
CA ARG A 11 13.89 15.26 -16.31
C ARG A 11 13.72 13.92 -15.57
N PRO A 12 12.48 13.49 -15.30
CA PRO A 12 12.20 12.31 -14.48
C PRO A 12 12.78 11.02 -15.08
N GLU A 13 12.85 10.87 -16.40
CA GLU A 13 13.44 9.69 -17.04
C GLU A 13 14.95 9.59 -16.77
N THR A 14 15.62 10.73 -16.70
CA THR A 14 17.06 10.79 -16.37
C THR A 14 17.27 10.50 -14.88
N ALA A 15 16.39 10.99 -14.01
CA ALA A 15 16.39 10.66 -12.60
C ALA A 15 16.23 9.14 -12.39
N LEU A 16 15.25 8.50 -13.03
CA LEU A 16 15.04 7.06 -12.94
C LEU A 16 16.23 6.24 -13.40
N ARG A 17 16.85 6.61 -14.53
CA ARG A 17 18.08 5.92 -14.98
C ARG A 17 19.18 5.99 -13.93
N LEU A 18 19.41 7.17 -13.33
CA LEU A 18 20.42 7.35 -12.29
C LEU A 18 20.08 6.57 -11.02
N VAL A 19 18.81 6.50 -10.63
CA VAL A 19 18.37 5.67 -9.51
C VAL A 19 18.65 4.20 -9.78
N GLN A 20 18.32 3.68 -10.97
CA GLN A 20 18.59 2.28 -11.33
C GLN A 20 20.08 1.95 -11.32
N GLU A 21 20.93 2.86 -11.81
CA GLU A 21 22.39 2.72 -11.75
C GLU A 21 22.89 2.64 -10.29
N ALA A 22 22.34 3.48 -9.40
CA ALA A 22 22.70 3.50 -7.98
C ALA A 22 22.16 2.26 -7.22
N LEU A 23 20.93 1.82 -7.49
CA LEU A 23 20.38 0.59 -6.90
C LEU A 23 21.21 -0.64 -7.28
N GLY A 24 21.83 -0.64 -8.47
CA GLY A 24 22.75 -1.69 -8.90
C GLY A 24 24.04 -1.80 -8.07
N THR A 25 24.33 -0.83 -7.19
CA THR A 25 25.45 -0.89 -6.25
C THR A 25 25.06 -1.41 -4.87
N SER A 26 23.85 -1.95 -4.71
CA SER A 26 23.30 -2.48 -3.45
C SER A 26 23.40 -1.49 -2.28
N PRO A 27 22.79 -0.29 -2.40
CA PRO A 27 22.75 0.68 -1.32
C PRO A 27 21.90 0.18 -0.16
N GLU A 28 22.19 0.67 1.04
CA GLU A 28 21.52 0.27 2.29
C GLU A 28 21.16 1.50 3.13
N GLY A 29 20.26 1.32 4.10
CA GLY A 29 19.87 2.36 5.05
C GLY A 29 19.34 3.63 4.37
N ASP A 30 19.82 4.79 4.81
CA ASP A 30 19.35 6.10 4.34
C ASP A 30 19.53 6.28 2.82
N GLU A 31 20.61 5.79 2.22
CA GLU A 31 20.82 5.93 0.79
C GLU A 31 19.76 5.16 -0.02
N LEU A 32 19.40 3.96 0.43
CA LEU A 32 18.31 3.20 -0.18
C LEU A 32 16.97 3.93 -0.02
N VAL A 33 16.68 4.48 1.16
CA VAL A 33 15.46 5.26 1.40
C VAL A 33 15.37 6.46 0.45
N GLU A 34 16.44 7.24 0.30
CA GLU A 34 16.48 8.37 -0.62
C GLU A 34 16.26 7.94 -2.07
N LEU A 35 16.87 6.82 -2.49
CA LEU A 35 16.69 6.29 -3.85
C LEU A 35 15.23 5.88 -4.12
N GLN A 36 14.58 5.22 -3.16
CA GLN A 36 13.18 4.81 -3.27
C GLN A 36 12.23 6.02 -3.33
N LEU A 37 12.47 7.05 -2.50
CA LEU A 37 11.71 8.30 -2.55
C LEU A 37 11.88 9.02 -3.89
N VAL A 38 13.11 9.09 -4.42
CA VAL A 38 13.38 9.70 -5.73
C VAL A 38 12.76 8.87 -6.86
N GLU A 39 12.79 7.54 -6.79
CA GLU A 39 12.13 6.67 -7.78
C GLU A 39 10.61 6.91 -7.80
N ALA A 40 9.97 6.88 -6.63
CA ALA A 40 8.53 7.10 -6.51
C ALA A 40 8.13 8.49 -7.03
N GLY A 41 8.85 9.53 -6.63
CA GLY A 41 8.61 10.90 -7.10
C GLY A 41 8.80 11.06 -8.60
N ALA A 42 9.86 10.47 -9.18
CA ALA A 42 10.10 10.54 -10.62
C ALA A 42 9.01 9.80 -11.43
N ARG A 43 8.43 8.72 -10.88
CA ARG A 43 7.28 8.04 -11.47
C ARG A 43 6.01 8.89 -11.40
N GLN A 44 5.76 9.56 -10.27
CA GLN A 44 4.65 10.51 -10.15
C GLN A 44 4.76 11.64 -11.18
N ASP A 45 5.96 12.20 -11.37
CA ASP A 45 6.21 13.28 -12.34
C ASP A 45 5.91 12.86 -13.80
N MET A 46 5.94 11.56 -14.10
CA MET A 46 5.58 10.99 -15.41
C MET A 46 4.12 10.52 -15.49
N GLY A 47 3.33 10.67 -14.42
CA GLY A 47 1.96 10.16 -14.32
C GLY A 47 1.87 8.65 -14.10
N GLU A 48 2.97 7.99 -13.73
CA GLU A 48 3.03 6.55 -13.44
C GLU A 48 2.66 6.25 -11.97
N GLU A 49 1.53 6.78 -11.48
CA GLU A 49 1.13 6.71 -10.07
C GLU A 49 1.12 5.27 -9.51
N ARG A 50 0.58 4.31 -10.27
CA ARG A 50 0.55 2.90 -9.85
C ARG A 50 1.94 2.32 -9.65
N ALA A 51 2.91 2.75 -10.47
CA ALA A 51 4.27 2.28 -10.33
C ALA A 51 4.95 2.94 -9.13
N ALA A 52 4.67 4.21 -8.85
CA ALA A 52 5.13 4.90 -7.64
C ALA A 52 4.60 4.21 -6.36
N VAL A 53 3.34 3.79 -6.36
CA VAL A 53 2.73 3.00 -5.27
C VAL A 53 3.53 1.73 -5.03
N LEU A 54 3.80 0.93 -6.08
CA LEU A 54 4.52 -0.34 -5.94
C LEU A 54 5.94 -0.17 -5.40
N VAL A 55 6.61 0.92 -5.75
CA VAL A 55 7.94 1.28 -5.23
C VAL A 55 7.87 1.51 -3.72
N LEU A 56 6.94 2.36 -3.27
CA LEU A 56 6.78 2.67 -1.84
C LEU A 56 6.27 1.48 -1.03
N GLU A 57 5.33 0.71 -1.59
CA GLU A 57 4.84 -0.56 -1.04
C GLU A 57 5.99 -1.54 -0.82
N GLY A 58 6.84 -1.75 -1.84
CA GLY A 58 8.05 -2.57 -1.73
C GLY A 58 9.00 -2.07 -0.64
N ALA A 59 9.26 -0.75 -0.59
CA ALA A 59 10.11 -0.13 0.42
C ALA A 59 9.55 -0.25 1.85
N LEU A 60 8.23 -0.31 2.00
CA LEU A 60 7.53 -0.46 3.28
C LEU A 60 7.24 -1.92 3.67
N GLY A 61 7.72 -2.90 2.89
CA GLY A 61 7.61 -4.33 3.21
C GLY A 61 6.51 -5.09 2.46
N GLY A 62 6.06 -4.59 1.31
CA GLY A 62 5.12 -5.27 0.43
C GLY A 62 3.71 -4.68 0.50
N ARG A 63 2.84 -5.20 1.38
CA ARG A 63 1.50 -4.63 1.59
C ARG A 63 1.42 -3.97 2.96
N PRO A 64 1.90 -2.72 3.08
CA PRO A 64 1.96 -2.05 4.36
C PRO A 64 0.54 -1.63 4.79
N THR A 65 0.26 -1.71 6.08
CA THR A 65 -0.92 -1.09 6.69
C THR A 65 -0.51 -0.05 7.72
N PRO A 66 -1.37 0.95 8.04
CA PRO A 66 -1.05 1.94 9.07
C PRO A 66 -0.70 1.31 10.43
N ALA A 67 -1.32 0.17 10.76
CA ALA A 67 -1.06 -0.56 11.99
C ALA A 67 0.36 -1.16 12.05
N ASP A 68 0.98 -1.43 10.89
CA ASP A 68 2.34 -1.99 10.79
C ASP A 68 3.43 -0.92 10.95
N LEU A 69 3.06 0.37 11.05
CA LEU A 69 4.04 1.44 11.16
C LEU A 69 4.75 1.42 12.52
N GLY A 70 3.99 1.30 13.61
CA GLY A 70 4.53 1.16 14.98
C GLY A 70 5.59 2.21 15.31
N ALA A 71 6.62 1.81 16.08
CA ALA A 71 7.82 2.63 16.24
C ALA A 71 8.68 2.50 14.97
N ALA A 72 8.86 3.59 14.25
CA ALA A 72 9.59 3.64 12.99
C ALA A 72 10.75 4.66 13.07
N ASP A 73 11.82 4.39 12.33
CA ASP A 73 12.85 5.41 12.11
C ASP A 73 12.36 6.49 11.12
N LEU A 74 13.09 7.60 11.07
CA LEU A 74 12.73 8.75 10.22
C LEU A 74 12.67 8.39 8.72
N GLY A 75 13.51 7.48 8.24
CA GLY A 75 13.50 7.06 6.84
C GLY A 75 12.20 6.33 6.48
N ARG A 76 11.79 5.40 7.34
CA ARG A 76 10.51 4.69 7.19
C ARG A 76 9.31 5.63 7.36
N LEU A 77 9.36 6.60 8.27
CA LEU A 77 8.32 7.62 8.40
C LEU A 77 8.19 8.45 7.12
N ARG A 78 9.30 8.90 6.53
CA ARG A 78 9.28 9.63 5.25
C ARG A 78 8.72 8.82 4.09
N LEU A 79 9.03 7.52 4.00
CA LEU A 79 8.43 6.61 3.02
C LEU A 79 6.92 6.49 3.23
N ALA A 80 6.47 6.37 4.49
CA ALA A 80 5.06 6.30 4.83
C ALA A 80 4.32 7.61 4.52
N THR A 81 4.93 8.77 4.77
CA THR A 81 4.38 10.08 4.40
C THR A 81 4.21 10.20 2.89
N ALA A 82 5.25 9.88 2.10
CA ALA A 82 5.16 9.90 0.65
C ALA A 82 4.10 8.92 0.11
N TYR A 83 3.93 7.77 0.77
CA TYR A 83 2.88 6.82 0.43
C TYR A 83 1.49 7.39 0.72
N ALA A 84 1.30 8.01 1.89
CA ALA A 84 0.05 8.65 2.28
C ALA A 84 -0.34 9.79 1.33
N ASP A 85 0.63 10.63 0.95
CA ASP A 85 0.42 11.72 -0.01
C ASP A 85 -0.05 11.17 -1.37
N LEU A 86 0.59 10.12 -1.86
CA LEU A 86 0.21 9.46 -3.10
C LEU A 86 -1.19 8.80 -3.01
N LEU A 87 -1.58 8.29 -1.85
CA LEU A 87 -2.94 7.78 -1.60
C LEU A 87 -3.97 8.92 -1.62
N ALA A 88 -3.64 10.09 -1.07
CA ALA A 88 -4.51 11.26 -1.09
C ALA A 88 -4.69 11.77 -2.53
N ASP A 89 -3.61 11.91 -3.28
CA ASP A 89 -3.61 12.41 -4.66
C ASP A 89 -4.47 11.55 -5.60
N ARG A 90 -4.50 10.22 -5.39
CA ARG A 90 -5.33 9.28 -6.17
C ARG A 90 -6.79 9.18 -5.72
N GLY A 91 -7.18 9.93 -4.69
CA GLY A 91 -8.55 9.99 -4.18
C GLY A 91 -8.87 9.03 -3.03
N ASP A 92 -7.90 8.31 -2.47
CA ASP A 92 -8.08 7.44 -1.30
C ASP A 92 -7.84 8.20 0.01
N ALA A 93 -8.51 9.35 0.15
CA ALA A 93 -8.32 10.28 1.26
C ALA A 93 -8.55 9.63 2.64
N ASP A 94 -9.55 8.76 2.77
CA ASP A 94 -9.84 8.05 4.04
C ASP A 94 -8.68 7.14 4.47
N VAL A 95 -8.00 6.51 3.50
CA VAL A 95 -6.84 5.64 3.77
C VAL A 95 -5.62 6.49 4.06
N ALA A 96 -5.41 7.57 3.30
CA ALA A 96 -4.34 8.53 3.55
C ALA A 96 -4.44 9.12 4.97
N GLN A 97 -5.65 9.47 5.43
CA GLN A 97 -5.87 10.00 6.77
C GLN A 97 -5.48 9.02 7.88
N GLN A 98 -5.75 7.73 7.69
CA GLN A 98 -5.32 6.69 8.62
C GLN A 98 -3.79 6.57 8.66
N TRP A 99 -3.13 6.71 7.51
CA TRP A 99 -1.68 6.78 7.42
C TRP A 99 -1.11 8.00 8.14
N TYR A 100 -1.64 9.19 7.87
CA TYR A 100 -1.20 10.41 8.55
C TYR A 100 -1.33 10.30 10.07
N ALA A 101 -2.43 9.70 10.57
CA ALA A 101 -2.62 9.48 11.99
C ALA A 101 -1.60 8.50 12.58
N ALA A 102 -1.28 7.41 11.86
CA ALA A 102 -0.25 6.46 12.28
C ALA A 102 1.15 7.10 12.29
N ILE A 103 1.47 7.92 11.28
CA ILE A 103 2.75 8.63 11.19
C ILE A 103 2.87 9.64 12.32
N ALA A 104 1.83 10.46 12.57
CA ALA A 104 1.83 11.43 13.66
C ALA A 104 2.00 10.77 15.03
N ALA A 105 1.41 9.59 15.24
CA ALA A 105 1.57 8.82 16.46
C ALA A 105 3.01 8.27 16.63
N ALA A 106 3.70 7.98 15.54
CA ALA A 106 5.06 7.47 15.51
C ALA A 106 6.14 8.58 15.49
N ASP A 107 5.75 9.82 15.17
CA ASP A 107 6.60 11.01 15.04
C ASP A 107 6.19 12.13 16.02
N PRO A 108 6.40 11.97 17.33
CA PRO A 108 5.96 12.93 18.35
C PRO A 108 6.66 14.29 18.27
N ASP A 109 7.83 14.35 17.61
CA ASP A 109 8.58 15.58 17.38
C ASP A 109 8.22 16.27 16.05
N ASP A 110 7.27 15.70 15.29
CA ASP A 110 6.80 16.18 13.98
C ASP A 110 7.95 16.44 12.99
N LEU A 111 8.95 15.55 12.96
CA LEU A 111 10.11 15.65 12.08
C LEU A 111 9.72 15.54 10.60
N THR A 112 8.64 14.82 10.30
CA THR A 112 8.05 14.69 8.97
C THR A 112 7.16 15.87 8.59
N GLY A 113 6.69 16.66 9.56
CA GLY A 113 5.70 17.71 9.33
C GLY A 113 4.30 17.19 9.02
N VAL A 114 4.02 15.91 9.31
CA VAL A 114 2.73 15.27 9.00
C VAL A 114 1.56 15.93 9.76
N SER A 115 1.85 16.64 10.87
CA SER A 115 0.84 17.39 11.62
C SER A 115 0.10 18.42 10.77
N ALA A 116 0.71 18.92 9.69
CA ALA A 116 0.11 19.88 8.77
C ALA A 116 -1.20 19.37 8.13
N HIS A 117 -1.35 18.06 7.94
CA HIS A 117 -2.57 17.45 7.38
C HIS A 117 -3.77 17.49 8.34
N PHE A 118 -3.56 17.88 9.60
CA PHE A 118 -4.63 18.01 10.61
C PHE A 118 -4.98 19.48 10.91
N ALA A 119 -4.27 20.44 10.32
CA ALA A 119 -4.41 21.85 10.64
C ALA A 119 -5.60 22.54 9.95
N GLU A 120 -6.39 21.80 9.16
CA GLU A 120 -7.57 22.32 8.48
C GLU A 120 -8.83 22.23 9.34
N ASP A 121 -8.85 23.00 10.43
CA ASP A 121 -10.08 23.54 11.00
C ASP A 121 -9.84 25.03 11.29
N PRO A 122 -10.18 25.95 10.37
CA PRO A 122 -10.28 27.38 10.70
C PRO A 122 -11.49 27.70 11.60
N GLU A 123 -12.17 26.71 12.18
CA GLU A 123 -13.39 26.85 12.98
C GLU A 123 -13.15 26.70 14.49
N ASP A 124 -12.16 27.39 15.08
CA ASP A 124 -12.16 27.55 16.55
C ASP A 124 -11.44 28.82 17.10
N GLU A 125 -11.25 29.85 16.26
CA GLU A 125 -10.80 31.19 16.72
C GLU A 125 -11.98 32.18 16.90
N ALA A 126 -13.23 31.73 16.75
CA ALA A 126 -14.43 32.57 16.90
C ALA A 126 -15.10 32.53 18.29
N ALA A 127 -14.47 31.91 19.30
CA ALA A 127 -15.03 31.80 20.66
C ALA A 127 -14.33 32.65 21.72
N ALA A 128 -13.56 33.68 21.33
CA ALA A 128 -12.88 34.60 22.25
C ALA A 128 -13.39 36.06 22.18
N ASP A 129 -14.63 36.31 21.74
CA ASP A 129 -15.28 37.61 21.98
C ASP A 129 -16.69 37.42 22.56
N SER A 130 -16.74 37.15 23.86
CA SER A 130 -17.93 37.40 24.67
C SER A 130 -17.53 38.21 25.90
N VAL A 131 -17.25 39.50 25.67
CA VAL A 131 -17.44 40.53 26.69
C VAL A 131 -18.94 40.74 26.91
N PRO A 132 -19.51 40.48 28.10
CA PRO A 132 -20.93 40.71 28.30
C PRO A 132 -21.21 42.19 28.60
N ALA A 133 -22.11 42.74 27.78
CA ALA A 133 -23.22 43.64 28.11
C ALA A 133 -22.98 44.81 29.09
N ASP A 134 -22.71 45.99 28.53
CA ASP A 134 -23.37 47.23 28.96
C ASP A 134 -23.16 48.35 27.93
N ALA A 135 -24.17 48.65 27.10
CA ALA A 135 -24.59 50.00 26.69
C ALA A 135 -25.57 49.92 25.51
N VAL A 136 -26.83 50.21 25.80
CA VAL A 136 -27.92 50.46 24.85
C VAL A 136 -27.79 51.82 24.17
N GLY A 137 -28.31 51.91 22.94
CA GLY A 137 -28.52 53.14 22.15
C GLY A 137 -27.81 53.01 20.81
N ASP A 138 -28.44 53.07 19.65
CA ASP A 138 -29.53 53.92 19.21
C ASP A 138 -30.03 53.37 17.85
N LEU A 139 -31.34 53.41 17.62
CA LEU A 139 -31.97 52.90 16.40
C LEU A 139 -31.91 53.98 15.31
N GLY A 140 -31.20 53.69 14.21
CA GLY A 140 -31.23 54.48 12.98
C GLY A 140 -31.51 53.57 11.79
N ALA A 141 -32.74 53.63 11.30
CA ALA A 141 -33.21 52.98 10.09
C ALA A 141 -32.52 53.56 8.85
N ASP A 142 -32.25 52.72 7.86
CA ASP A 142 -32.63 52.98 6.47
C ASP A 142 -32.67 51.64 5.72
N GLU A 143 -33.86 51.35 5.19
CA GLU A 143 -34.18 50.29 4.26
C GLU A 143 -33.80 50.78 2.86
N ASP A 144 -33.07 50.00 2.08
CA ASP A 144 -33.07 50.17 0.62
C ASP A 144 -33.08 48.78 -0.01
N GLU A 145 -34.24 48.48 -0.60
CA GLU A 145 -34.54 47.41 -1.53
C GLU A 145 -33.77 47.63 -2.83
N ASP A 146 -33.12 46.59 -3.39
CA ASP A 146 -32.84 46.56 -4.83
C ASP A 146 -33.03 45.13 -5.35
N GLU A 147 -34.08 45.00 -6.16
CA GLU A 147 -34.49 43.81 -6.89
C GLU A 147 -33.69 43.75 -8.20
N GLY A 148 -32.97 42.65 -8.41
CA GLY A 148 -32.34 42.31 -9.68
C GLY A 148 -32.77 40.92 -10.13
N GLU A 149 -33.79 40.89 -10.98
CA GLU A 149 -34.22 39.72 -11.77
C GLU A 149 -33.11 39.29 -12.74
N ASP A 150 -32.78 38.00 -12.80
CA ASP A 150 -32.37 37.38 -14.07
C ASP A 150 -32.81 35.92 -14.10
N GLU A 151 -33.68 35.63 -15.06
CA GLU A 151 -34.21 34.30 -15.39
C GLU A 151 -33.23 33.61 -16.36
N GLY A 152 -32.92 32.34 -16.09
CA GLY A 152 -32.15 31.49 -17.00
C GLY A 152 -32.47 30.03 -16.76
N GLU A 153 -33.49 29.55 -17.46
CA GLU A 153 -33.95 28.16 -17.56
C GLU A 153 -32.83 27.19 -17.95
N ASP A 154 -32.76 26.01 -17.32
CA ASP A 154 -32.60 24.76 -18.08
C ASP A 154 -33.20 23.57 -17.31
N GLU A 155 -34.16 22.93 -17.96
CA GLU A 155 -34.86 21.74 -17.48
C GLU A 155 -34.05 20.48 -17.82
N GLY A 156 -34.00 19.53 -16.89
CA GLY A 156 -33.41 18.23 -17.18
C GLY A 156 -33.57 17.22 -16.05
N ALA A 157 -34.81 16.94 -15.66
CA ALA A 157 -35.13 15.75 -14.87
C ALA A 157 -35.21 14.53 -15.81
N ASP A 158 -34.39 13.51 -15.58
CA ASP A 158 -34.69 12.15 -16.02
C ASP A 158 -34.18 11.16 -14.97
N GLU A 159 -35.12 10.59 -14.22
CA GLU A 159 -34.88 9.48 -13.31
C GLU A 159 -35.09 8.15 -14.04
N GLY A 160 -34.04 7.32 -14.03
CA GLY A 160 -34.12 5.87 -13.81
C GLY A 160 -34.49 4.95 -14.98
N GLU A 161 -33.57 4.02 -15.31
CA GLU A 161 -33.76 2.54 -15.32
C GLU A 161 -32.37 1.86 -15.51
N PRO A 162 -32.14 0.55 -15.27
CA PRO A 162 -30.99 0.08 -14.51
C PRO A 162 -29.96 -0.63 -15.40
N ALA A 163 -28.75 -0.79 -14.88
CA ALA A 163 -27.72 -1.59 -15.53
C ALA A 163 -28.07 -3.09 -15.47
N ASP A 164 -28.04 -3.72 -16.64
CA ASP A 164 -28.13 -5.15 -16.91
C ASP A 164 -26.99 -5.93 -16.23
N PRO A 165 -27.25 -6.86 -15.29
CA PRO A 165 -26.22 -7.72 -14.70
C PRO A 165 -26.12 -9.03 -15.49
N SER A 166 -25.60 -8.97 -16.71
CA SER A 166 -25.23 -10.16 -17.47
C SER A 166 -23.85 -10.01 -18.10
N SER A 167 -22.84 -9.97 -17.24
CA SER A 167 -21.47 -10.38 -17.59
C SER A 167 -20.97 -11.31 -16.50
N THR A 168 -21.31 -12.59 -16.63
CA THR A 168 -20.61 -13.68 -15.96
C THR A 168 -19.16 -13.69 -16.44
N PRO A 169 -18.16 -13.54 -15.57
CA PRO A 169 -16.81 -13.96 -15.93
C PRO A 169 -16.79 -15.48 -16.00
N GLU A 170 -16.29 -15.99 -17.12
CA GLU A 170 -16.09 -17.40 -17.36
C GLU A 170 -15.13 -17.99 -16.33
N ASP A 171 -15.47 -19.20 -15.92
CA ASP A 171 -14.79 -20.09 -14.99
C ASP A 171 -13.45 -20.52 -15.62
N GLU A 172 -12.38 -19.76 -15.37
CA GLU A 172 -11.02 -20.21 -15.60
C GLU A 172 -10.70 -21.25 -14.52
N SER A 173 -10.91 -22.51 -14.87
CA SER A 173 -10.53 -23.67 -14.08
C SER A 173 -9.05 -23.55 -13.68
N PHE A 174 -8.80 -23.18 -12.42
CA PHE A 174 -7.48 -23.26 -11.83
C PHE A 174 -7.05 -24.74 -11.79
N ASP A 175 -5.96 -25.07 -12.48
CA ASP A 175 -5.35 -26.40 -12.47
C ASP A 175 -4.99 -26.81 -11.03
N GLU A 176 -5.76 -27.76 -10.49
CA GLU A 176 -5.59 -28.35 -9.16
C GLU A 176 -4.22 -29.05 -8.99
N GLU A 177 -3.52 -29.30 -10.10
CA GLU A 177 -2.18 -29.90 -10.12
C GLU A 177 -1.07 -28.96 -9.59
N MET A 178 -1.26 -27.63 -9.64
CA MET A 178 -0.27 -26.66 -9.16
C MET A 178 -0.34 -26.39 -7.65
N LEU A 179 -1.47 -26.67 -6.99
CA LEU A 179 -1.61 -26.54 -5.54
C LEU A 179 -1.01 -27.74 -4.79
N ALA A 180 -0.93 -28.90 -5.42
CA ALA A 180 -0.31 -30.09 -4.84
C ALA A 180 1.23 -29.98 -4.76
N ALA A 181 1.87 -29.12 -5.55
CA ALA A 181 3.32 -28.98 -5.59
C ALA A 181 3.91 -28.18 -4.41
N VAL A 182 3.10 -27.38 -3.71
CA VAL A 182 3.56 -26.53 -2.59
C VAL A 182 3.27 -27.15 -1.20
N SER A 183 2.57 -28.28 -1.15
CA SER A 183 2.22 -28.97 0.10
C SER A 183 2.60 -30.45 0.02
N GLY A 184 3.89 -30.72 -0.02
CA GLY A 184 4.42 -32.04 0.28
C GLY A 184 4.25 -32.35 1.78
N PRO A 185 4.13 -33.64 2.18
CA PRO A 185 4.06 -34.00 3.59
C PRO A 185 5.39 -33.61 4.27
N VAL A 186 5.35 -32.61 5.16
CA VAL A 186 6.49 -32.24 6.00
C VAL A 186 6.83 -33.44 6.86
N SER A 187 8.02 -34.04 6.66
CA SER A 187 8.41 -35.20 7.42
C SER A 187 8.90 -34.77 8.80
N GLU A 188 8.69 -35.62 9.81
CA GLU A 188 9.14 -35.35 11.18
C GLU A 188 10.66 -35.12 11.25
N ALA A 189 11.41 -35.71 10.32
CA ALA A 189 12.85 -35.51 10.17
C ALA A 189 13.23 -34.12 9.64
N ASP A 190 12.39 -33.49 8.80
CA ASP A 190 12.64 -32.13 8.30
C ASP A 190 12.41 -31.10 9.41
N ILE A 191 11.37 -31.31 10.24
CA ILE A 191 11.09 -30.46 11.41
C ILE A 191 12.22 -30.59 12.45
N GLU A 192 12.68 -31.81 12.71
CA GLU A 192 13.75 -32.06 13.68
C GLU A 192 15.09 -31.43 13.23
N ALA A 193 15.36 -31.38 11.92
CA ALA A 193 16.54 -30.71 11.37
C ALA A 193 16.49 -29.18 11.53
N GLU A 194 15.34 -28.55 11.24
CA GLU A 194 15.15 -27.10 11.40
C GLU A 194 15.24 -26.67 12.89
N VAL A 195 14.67 -27.48 13.79
CA VAL A 195 14.75 -27.24 15.24
C VAL A 195 16.17 -27.42 15.77
N ALA A 196 16.92 -28.39 15.22
CA ALA A 196 18.31 -28.62 15.60
C ALA A 196 19.23 -27.47 15.13
N GLU A 197 18.98 -26.88 13.96
CA GLU A 197 19.69 -25.68 13.49
C GLU A 197 19.42 -24.48 14.40
N LEU A 198 18.16 -24.28 14.82
CA LEU A 198 17.77 -23.22 15.74
C LEU A 198 18.43 -23.35 17.13
N LEU A 199 18.74 -24.57 17.55
CA LEU A 199 19.42 -24.89 18.82
C LEU A 199 20.95 -25.02 18.67
N GLY A 200 21.49 -24.90 17.45
CA GLY A 200 22.94 -24.96 17.17
C GLY A 200 23.56 -26.35 17.27
N GLU A 201 22.74 -27.42 17.26
CA GLU A 201 23.20 -28.80 17.30
C GLU A 201 23.15 -29.37 15.89
N THR A 202 24.31 -29.57 15.23
CA THR A 202 24.35 -30.24 13.92
C THR A 202 24.02 -31.73 14.08
N PRO A 203 22.90 -32.25 13.51
CA PRO A 203 22.59 -33.66 13.59
C PRO A 203 23.61 -34.49 12.77
N PRO A 204 23.87 -35.76 13.14
CA PRO A 204 24.80 -36.61 12.40
C PRO A 204 24.26 -36.88 10.98
N PRO A 205 25.13 -37.09 9.99
CA PRO A 205 24.71 -37.29 8.60
C PRO A 205 23.83 -38.53 8.49
N VAL A 206 22.63 -38.35 7.92
CA VAL A 206 21.71 -39.44 7.60
C VAL A 206 22.29 -40.19 6.40
N GLU A 207 22.76 -41.42 6.59
CA GLU A 207 23.18 -42.29 5.48
C GLU A 207 21.95 -42.62 4.62
N ARG A 208 21.84 -41.98 3.45
CA ARG A 208 20.84 -42.34 2.44
C ARG A 208 21.27 -43.65 1.78
N ASP A 209 20.53 -44.71 2.03
CA ASP A 209 20.82 -46.03 1.46
C ASP A 209 20.44 -46.05 -0.04
N HIS A 210 21.40 -45.75 -0.92
CA HIS A 210 21.20 -45.55 -2.36
C HIS A 210 20.76 -46.82 -3.13
N THR A 211 20.62 -47.97 -2.46
CA THR A 211 20.26 -49.23 -3.12
C THR A 211 18.75 -49.37 -3.42
N ARG A 212 17.89 -48.43 -2.98
CA ARG A 212 16.44 -48.49 -3.25
C ARG A 212 15.96 -47.86 -4.57
N LEU A 213 16.85 -47.21 -5.34
CA LEU A 213 16.49 -46.57 -6.61
C LEU A 213 16.24 -47.53 -7.79
N PHE A 214 16.41 -48.85 -7.61
CA PHE A 214 16.29 -49.85 -8.68
C PHE A 214 15.28 -50.98 -8.39
N GLN A 215 14.28 -50.77 -7.53
CA GLN A 215 13.16 -51.72 -7.44
C GLN A 215 12.03 -51.30 -8.38
N GLU A 216 11.91 -52.06 -9.48
CA GLU A 216 10.83 -52.02 -10.47
C GLU A 216 9.45 -52.13 -9.77
N PRO A 217 8.43 -51.35 -10.18
CA PRO A 217 7.12 -51.40 -9.53
C PRO A 217 6.45 -52.77 -9.74
N PRO A 218 5.79 -53.35 -8.71
CA PRO A 218 5.07 -54.60 -8.88
C PRO A 218 3.87 -54.42 -9.80
N GLY A 219 3.74 -55.30 -10.80
CA GLY A 219 2.72 -55.27 -11.85
C GLY A 219 1.28 -55.31 -11.32
N THR A 220 0.38 -54.66 -12.06
CA THR A 220 -1.06 -54.63 -11.82
C THR A 220 -1.65 -56.05 -11.84
N PRO A 221 -2.41 -56.47 -10.80
CA PRO A 221 -3.05 -57.78 -10.81
C PRO A 221 -4.25 -57.81 -11.77
N ASP A 222 -4.26 -58.87 -12.58
CA ASP A 222 -5.25 -59.24 -13.59
C ASP A 222 -6.67 -59.39 -13.01
N GLU A 223 -7.64 -58.88 -13.75
CA GLU A 223 -9.07 -58.86 -13.43
C GLU A 223 -9.66 -60.27 -13.57
N GLN A 224 -9.96 -60.93 -12.43
CA GLN A 224 -10.56 -62.27 -12.44
C GLN A 224 -12.08 -62.19 -12.65
N ASP A 225 -12.50 -62.63 -13.84
CA ASP A 225 -13.87 -62.84 -14.32
C ASP A 225 -14.63 -63.91 -13.47
N PRO A 226 -15.84 -63.63 -12.95
CA PRO A 226 -16.57 -64.58 -12.12
C PRO A 226 -17.48 -65.50 -12.94
N ARG A 227 -17.09 -66.77 -13.14
CA ARG A 227 -18.05 -67.85 -13.47
C ARG A 227 -17.75 -69.13 -12.72
N THR A 228 -18.62 -69.42 -11.76
CA THR A 228 -18.83 -70.76 -11.19
C THR A 228 -19.97 -71.43 -11.97
N ASP A 229 -19.75 -72.66 -12.39
CA ASP A 229 -20.80 -73.67 -12.64
C ASP A 229 -20.84 -74.57 -11.38
#